data_AF-A0A967GQ63-F1
#
_entry.id   AF-A0A967GQ63-F1
#
_cell.length_a   1.000
_cell.length_b   1.000
_cell.length_c   1.000
_cell.angle_alpha   90.00
_cell.angle_beta   90.00
_cell.angle_gamma   90.00
#
_symmetry.space_group_name_H-M   'P 1'
#
loop_
_entity.id
_entity.type
_entity.pdbx_description
1 polymer ?
#
loop_
_entity_poly.entity_id
_entity_poly.type
_entity_poly.pdbx_seq_one_letter_code
_entity_poly.pdbx_strand_id
1 'polypeptide(L)' 'MEYAAEVKKWVDIPVITIGRITEPGFAEDILQAGKADMIGMGRTLIADPDWPAKAAKGLWGQIRPCQS' A
#
# COMPACT_ATOMS: atom_id res chain seq x y z
N MET A 1 8.92 -0.32 5.67
CA MET A 1 7.81 0.07 6.56
C MET A 1 8.15 -0.31 7.99
N GLU A 2 9.17 0.31 8.57
CA GLU A 2 9.70 -0.09 9.89
C GLU A 2 8.90 0.55 11.03
N TYR A 3 8.53 1.83 10.90
CA TYR A 3 7.74 2.53 11.91
C TYR A 3 6.33 1.93 12.12
N ALA A 4 5.63 1.59 11.03
CA ALA A 4 4.31 0.97 11.13
C ALA A 4 4.38 -0.41 11.80
N ALA A 5 5.38 -1.21 11.44
CA ALA A 5 5.61 -2.53 12.04
C ALA A 5 5.95 -2.42 13.53
N GLU A 6 6.71 -1.39 13.94
CA GLU A 6 6.99 -1.14 15.34
C GLU A 6 5.71 -0.75 16.11
N VAL A 7 4.94 0.21 15.61
CA VAL A 7 3.68 0.63 16.23
C VAL A 7 2.72 -0.54 16.43
N LYS A 8 2.59 -1.42 15.42
CA LYS A 8 1.69 -2.58 15.45
C LYS A 8 2.01 -3.56 16.58
N LYS A 9 3.25 -3.62 17.09
CA LYS A 9 3.60 -4.47 18.25
C LYS A 9 2.95 -4.01 19.55
N TRP A 10 2.56 -2.74 19.62
CA TRP A 10 2.10 -2.08 20.84
C TRP A 10 0.61 -1.76 20.86
N VAL A 11 -0.11 -2.02 19.77
CA VAL A 11 -1.52 -1.66 19.63
C VAL A 11 -2.36 -2.83 19.12
N ASP A 12 -3.56 -2.98 19.67
CA ASP A 12 -4.54 -3.99 19.23
C ASP A 12 -5.49 -3.47 18.14
N ILE A 13 -5.37 -2.19 17.76
CA ILE A 13 -6.17 -1.58 16.70
C ILE A 13 -5.47 -1.71 15.34
N PRO A 14 -6.21 -1.77 14.21
CA PRO A 14 -5.61 -1.87 12.88
C PRO A 14 -4.68 -0.71 12.55
N VAL A 15 -3.50 -1.01 12.00
CA VAL A 15 -2.48 -0.03 11.60
C VAL A 15 -2.45 0.13 10.08
N ILE A 16 -2.55 1.37 9.62
CA ILE A 16 -2.44 1.73 8.20
C ILE A 16 -1.05 2.32 7.94
N THR A 17 -0.36 1.86 6.90
CA THR A 17 0.92 2.44 6.48
C THR A 17 0.81 3.17 5.15
N ILE A 18 1.60 4.24 5.01
CA ILE A 18 1.80 4.99 3.77
C ILE A 18 3.29 5.11 3.48
N GLY A 19 3.68 5.35 2.22
CA GLY A 19 5.10 5.59 1.90
C GLY A 19 5.48 5.25 0.47
N ARG A 20 4.99 6.02 -0.50
CA ARG A 20 5.28 5.86 -1.94
C ARG A 20 5.09 4.42 -2.44
N ILE A 21 4.02 3.78 -1.99
CA ILE A 21 3.65 2.43 -2.43
C ILE A 21 2.97 2.58 -3.79
N THR A 22 3.71 2.31 -4.85
CA THR A 22 3.25 2.42 -6.25
C THR A 22 3.02 1.07 -6.91
N GLU A 23 3.69 0.03 -6.43
CA GLU A 23 3.62 -1.33 -6.98
C GLU A 23 2.71 -2.22 -6.14
N PRO A 24 1.74 -2.94 -6.76
CA PRO A 24 0.87 -3.87 -6.04
C PRO A 24 1.62 -4.98 -5.30
N GLY A 25 2.68 -5.53 -5.91
CA GLY A 25 3.49 -6.58 -5.27
C GLY A 25 4.13 -6.11 -3.96
N PHE A 26 4.71 -4.90 -3.95
CA PHE A 26 5.27 -4.34 -2.73
C PHE A 26 4.20 -4.05 -1.66
N ALA A 27 3.00 -3.64 -2.06
CA ALA A 27 1.86 -3.48 -1.17
C ALA A 27 1.49 -4.82 -0.49
N GLU A 28 1.43 -5.90 -1.28
CA GLU A 28 1.15 -7.25 -0.80
C GLU A 28 2.24 -7.77 0.15
N ASP A 29 3.51 -7.58 -0.19
CA ASP A 29 4.64 -7.99 0.67
C ASP A 29 4.57 -7.36 2.07
N ILE A 30 4.14 -6.10 2.17
CA ILE A 30 3.97 -5.39 3.45
C ILE A 30 2.88 -6.06 4.29
N LEU A 31 1.75 -6.40 3.67
CA LEU A 31 0.60 -7.01 4.33
C LEU A 31 0.92 -8.45 4.76
N GLN A 32 1.50 -9.26 3.87
CA GLN A 32 1.90 -10.63 4.18
C GLN A 32 2.98 -10.70 5.26
N ALA A 33 3.90 -9.73 5.29
CA ALA A 33 4.89 -9.61 6.37
C ALA A 33 4.31 -9.09 7.69
N GLY A 34 3.00 -8.81 7.77
CA GLY A 34 2.33 -8.31 8.97
C GLY A 34 2.79 -6.91 9.39
N LYS A 35 3.45 -6.15 8.51
CA LYS A 35 4.01 -4.82 8.84
C LYS A 35 2.94 -3.73 8.93
N ALA A 36 1.77 -3.97 8.35
CA ALA A 36 0.56 -3.14 8.44
C ALA A 36 -0.68 -4.01 8.20
N ASP A 37 -1.87 -3.52 8.56
CA ASP A 37 -3.16 -4.16 8.25
C ASP A 37 -3.75 -3.65 6.94
N MET A 38 -3.42 -2.41 6.59
CA MET A 38 -3.92 -1.77 5.39
C MET A 38 -2.86 -0.85 4.77
N ILE A 39 -3.00 -0.66 3.47
CA ILE A 39 -2.18 0.25 2.69
C ILE A 39 -2.96 1.54 2.44
N GLY A 40 -2.48 2.64 3.01
CA GLY A 40 -3.02 3.96 2.74
C GLY A 40 -2.43 4.53 1.45
N MET A 41 -3.29 5.09 0.60
CA MET A 41 -2.89 5.69 -0.67
C MET A 41 -3.35 7.14 -0.73
N GLY A 42 -2.39 8.05 -0.91
CA GLY A 42 -2.65 9.47 -1.14
C GLY A 42 -2.45 9.81 -2.61
N ARG A 43 -1.27 10.35 -2.93
CA ARG A 43 -0.88 10.76 -4.30
C ARG A 43 -1.02 9.65 -5.34
N THR A 44 -0.91 8.38 -4.96
CA THR A 44 -1.16 7.23 -5.83
C THR A 44 -2.56 7.27 -6.45
N LEU A 45 -3.60 7.59 -5.66
CA LEU A 45 -4.98 7.69 -6.16
C LEU A 45 -5.22 8.96 -6.98
N ILE A 46 -4.44 10.02 -6.76
CA ILE A 46 -4.48 11.21 -7.62
C ILE A 46 -3.88 10.90 -8.99
N ALA A 47 -2.78 10.13 -9.02
CA ALA A 47 -2.12 9.73 -10.25
C ALA A 47 -2.95 8.72 -11.06
N ASP A 48 -3.60 7.78 -10.37
CA ASP A 48 -4.44 6.72 -10.92
C ASP A 48 -5.59 6.35 -9.96
N PRO A 49 -6.80 6.90 -10.15
CA PRO A 49 -7.95 6.59 -9.30
C PRO A 49 -8.37 5.11 -9.34
N ASP A 50 -8.10 4.43 -10.46
CA ASP A 50 -8.44 3.02 -10.67
C ASP A 50 -7.35 2.07 -10.16
N TRP A 51 -6.30 2.59 -9.51
CA TRP A 51 -5.17 1.78 -9.01
C TRP A 51 -5.64 0.54 -8.24
N PRO A 52 -6.58 0.63 -7.26
CA PRO A 52 -7.00 -0.56 -6.50
C PRO A 52 -7.71 -1.59 -7.37
N ALA A 53 -8.55 -1.14 -8.31
CA ALA A 53 -9.28 -2.02 -9.21
C ALA A 53 -8.34 -2.72 -10.21
N LYS A 54 -7.34 -2.01 -10.72
CA LYS A 54 -6.30 -2.56 -11.61
C LYS A 54 -5.40 -3.55 -10.89
N ALA A 55 -4.98 -3.22 -9.67
CA ALA A 55 -4.19 -4.10 -8.81
C ALA A 55 -4.93 -5.42 -8.54
N ALA A 56 -6.21 -5.34 -8.13
CA ALA A 56 -7.05 -6.50 -7.85
C ALA A 56 -7.30 -7.39 -9.09
N LYS A 57 -7.33 -6.81 -10.29
CA LYS A 57 -7.51 -7.54 -11.55
C LYS A 57 -6.20 -8.06 -12.17
N GLY A 58 -5.05 -7.85 -11.51
CA GLY A 58 -3.74 -8.22 -12.06
C GLY A 58 -3.28 -7.36 -13.25
N LEU A 59 -3.92 -6.22 -13.50
CA LEU A 59 -3.62 -5.32 -14.63
C LEU A 59 -2.47 -4.36 -14.29
N TRP A 60 -1.38 -4.88 -13.74
CA TRP A 60 -0.31 -4.07 -13.14
C TRP A 60 0.39 -3.18 -14.17
N GLY A 61 0.52 -3.64 -15.43
CA GLY A 61 1.07 -2.84 -16.53
C GLY A 61 0.20 -1.66 -16.97
N GLN A 62 -1.04 -1.56 -16.48
CA GLN A 62 -1.96 -0.44 -16.76
C GLN A 62 -2.05 0.56 -15.61
N ILE A 63 -1.28 0.33 -14.53
CA ILE A 63 -1.19 1.23 -13.40
C ILE A 63 -0.30 2.41 -13.79
N ARG A 64 -0.82 3.63 -13.60
CA ARG A 64 -0.04 4.85 -13.79
C ARG A 64 0.69 5.19 -12.48
N PRO A 65 2.02 5.06 -12.43
CA PRO A 65 2.77 5.33 -11.20
C PRO A 65 2.77 6.83 -10.85
N CYS A 66 2.77 7.11 -9.55
CA CYS A 66 3.02 8.44 -9.05
C CYS A 66 4.52 8.76 -9.15
N GLN A 67 4.89 9.88 -9.77
CA GLN A 67 6.29 10.23 -10.08
C GLN A 67 7.04 10.97 -8.95
N SER A 68 6.35 11.22 -7.84
CA SER A 68 6.87 12.00 -6.70
C SER A 68 7.18 11.14 -5.48
#